data_AF-H1YGQ5-F1
#
_entry.id   AF-H1YGQ5-F1
#
_cell.length_a   1.000
_cell.length_b   1.000
_cell.length_c   1.000
_cell.angle_alpha   90.00
_cell.angle_beta   90.00
_cell.angle_gamma   90.00
#
_symmetry.space_group_name_H-M   'P 1'
#
loop_
_entity.id
_entity.type
_entity.pdbx_description
1 polymer ?
#
loop_
_entity_poly.entity_id
_entity_poly.type
_entity_poly.pdbx_seq_one_letter_code
_entity_poly.pdbx_strand_id
1 'polypeptide(L)'
;MKQLLYALMAFCAFGLLSCRKNSDNFTIKEFDADQIKTYIKQNNLTGMNPVLSGGDTTGIYYQIITQGNGKVIDYPDKISFVYSFKTFDGNFSSTDTILNHTYNFTAYIAPNGLQLALKNIVKTKGSKVRLLIPSRLAYGINGTTISRYTSENTTSTGIISGNQCLDFTVNLLDDDVTKQAAYDDLSIKKYISANGLSGYIPITTGTYAGVYYKIQQAGTGTDLIDVNSNIGVQYTGTLLNGAIFDEANNNDGTAATTLTLLDGLTAWQGVLPMVTAGAKISILSPSALAYGTAAVSKGSFSIPAFSCVRYDFNIITVTN
;
A
#
# COMPACT_ATOMS: atom_id res chain seq x y z
N MET A 1 -54.22 -54.99 -20.71
CA MET A 1 -53.57 -54.12 -21.72
C MET A 1 -54.13 -52.69 -21.83
N LYS A 2 -55.22 -52.29 -21.15
CA LYS A 2 -55.71 -50.89 -21.18
C LYS A 2 -55.26 -50.03 -20.00
N GLN A 3 -54.85 -50.60 -18.87
CA GLN A 3 -54.39 -49.83 -17.70
C GLN A 3 -52.91 -49.44 -17.73
N LEU A 4 -52.07 -50.15 -18.51
CA LEU A 4 -50.65 -49.77 -18.69
C LEU A 4 -50.46 -48.59 -19.67
N LEU A 5 -51.44 -48.32 -20.54
CA LEU A 5 -51.36 -47.25 -21.53
C LEU A 5 -51.69 -45.87 -20.93
N TYR A 6 -52.54 -45.81 -19.89
CA TYR A 6 -52.86 -44.55 -19.21
C TYR A 6 -51.79 -44.13 -18.19
N ALA A 7 -51.01 -45.07 -17.63
CA ALA A 7 -49.88 -44.75 -16.77
C ALA A 7 -48.70 -44.14 -17.55
N LEU A 8 -48.48 -44.57 -18.80
CA LEU A 8 -47.42 -44.02 -19.65
C LEU A 8 -47.76 -42.63 -20.19
N MET A 9 -49.05 -42.33 -20.41
CA MET A 9 -49.50 -41.01 -20.86
C MET A 9 -49.52 -39.96 -19.74
N ALA A 10 -49.75 -40.36 -18.49
CA ALA A 10 -49.67 -39.47 -17.33
C ALA A 10 -48.22 -39.09 -16.97
N PHE A 11 -47.24 -39.97 -17.25
CA PHE A 11 -45.82 -39.68 -17.01
C PHE A 11 -45.21 -38.76 -18.07
N CYS A 12 -45.76 -38.73 -19.29
CA CYS A 12 -45.34 -37.78 -20.33
C CYS A 12 -45.95 -36.37 -20.19
N ALA A 13 -47.00 -36.19 -19.38
CA ALA A 13 -47.62 -34.88 -19.16
C ALA A 13 -46.92 -34.02 -18.08
N PHE A 14 -46.09 -34.62 -17.22
CA PHE A 14 -45.27 -33.89 -16.23
C PHE A 14 -43.82 -33.64 -16.69
N GLY A 15 -43.40 -34.18 -17.84
CA GLY A 15 -42.07 -33.98 -18.42
C GLY A 15 -41.91 -32.70 -19.25
N LEU A 16 -42.94 -31.86 -19.36
CA LEU A 16 -42.93 -30.60 -20.11
C LEU A 16 -42.99 -29.34 -19.23
N LEU A 17 -42.72 -29.47 -17.93
CA LEU A 17 -42.07 -28.36 -17.21
C LEU A 17 -40.61 -28.32 -17.63
N SER A 18 -40.42 -28.05 -18.93
CA SER A 18 -39.23 -27.41 -19.47
C SER A 18 -38.78 -26.36 -18.47
N CYS A 19 -37.51 -26.42 -18.11
CA CYS A 19 -36.81 -25.37 -17.40
C CYS A 19 -37.30 -24.00 -17.91
N ARG A 20 -38.22 -23.36 -17.21
CA ARG A 20 -38.12 -21.92 -17.03
C ARG A 20 -36.88 -21.74 -16.18
N LYS A 21 -35.72 -21.83 -16.84
CA LYS A 21 -34.63 -20.94 -16.54
C LYS A 21 -35.30 -19.58 -16.72
N ASN A 22 -35.81 -19.03 -15.63
CA ASN A 22 -35.73 -17.59 -15.48
C ASN A 22 -34.25 -17.32 -15.75
N SER A 23 -33.92 -16.95 -16.97
CA SER A 23 -32.79 -16.08 -17.18
C SER A 23 -33.20 -14.82 -16.46
N ASP A 24 -33.07 -14.81 -15.14
CA ASP A 24 -33.01 -13.57 -14.39
C ASP A 24 -31.82 -12.87 -15.03
N ASN A 25 -32.12 -12.05 -16.04
CA ASN A 25 -31.15 -11.22 -16.72
C ASN A 25 -30.79 -10.15 -15.70
N PHE A 26 -30.01 -10.53 -14.69
CA PHE A 26 -29.51 -9.62 -13.68
C PHE A 26 -28.81 -8.50 -14.41
N THR A 27 -29.27 -7.28 -14.19
CA THR A 27 -28.47 -6.12 -14.56
C THR A 27 -27.18 -6.16 -13.75
N ILE A 28 -26.08 -5.61 -14.28
CA ILE A 28 -24.82 -5.56 -13.53
C ILE A 28 -24.97 -4.87 -12.16
N LYS A 29 -25.92 -3.93 -12.04
CA LYS A 29 -26.25 -3.28 -10.75
C LYS A 29 -26.83 -4.27 -9.74
N GLU A 30 -27.76 -5.12 -10.16
CA GLU A 30 -28.37 -6.14 -9.28
C GLU A 30 -27.37 -7.25 -8.93
N PHE A 31 -26.56 -7.66 -9.91
CA PHE A 31 -25.48 -8.64 -9.68
C PHE A 31 -24.46 -8.13 -8.65
N ASP A 32 -23.98 -6.89 -8.81
CA ASP A 32 -23.08 -6.26 -7.82
C ASP A 32 -23.74 -6.15 -6.43
N ALA A 33 -25.02 -5.77 -6.39
CA ALA A 33 -25.74 -5.59 -5.14
C ALA A 33 -25.92 -6.91 -4.38
N ASP A 34 -26.21 -8.00 -5.09
CA ASP A 34 -26.31 -9.34 -4.49
C ASP A 34 -24.94 -9.81 -3.96
N GLN A 35 -23.88 -9.66 -4.76
CA GLN A 35 -22.52 -9.98 -4.34
C GLN A 35 -22.12 -9.24 -3.06
N ILE A 36 -22.39 -7.93 -2.96
CA ILE A 36 -22.05 -7.14 -1.77
C ILE A 36 -22.85 -7.57 -0.54
N LYS A 37 -24.16 -7.79 -0.66
CA LYS A 37 -24.97 -8.27 0.47
C LYS A 37 -24.49 -9.63 0.97
N THR A 38 -24.20 -10.53 0.04
CA THR A 38 -23.65 -11.86 0.34
C THR A 38 -22.30 -11.74 1.03
N TYR A 39 -21.40 -10.90 0.52
CA TYR A 39 -20.08 -10.68 1.08
C TYR A 39 -20.13 -10.13 2.51
N ILE A 40 -20.97 -9.12 2.76
CA ILE A 40 -21.20 -8.53 4.09
C ILE A 40 -21.62 -9.63 5.08
N LYS A 41 -22.59 -10.46 4.69
CA LYS A 41 -23.10 -11.55 5.54
C LYS A 41 -22.02 -12.62 5.79
N GLN A 42 -21.35 -13.10 4.74
CA GLN A 42 -20.35 -14.16 4.84
C GLN A 42 -19.12 -13.75 5.67
N ASN A 43 -18.73 -12.48 5.60
CA ASN A 43 -17.56 -11.95 6.31
C ASN A 43 -17.93 -11.30 7.65
N ASN A 44 -19.20 -11.41 8.09
CA ASN A 44 -19.72 -10.81 9.33
C ASN A 44 -19.38 -9.31 9.47
N LEU A 45 -19.47 -8.56 8.36
CA LEU A 45 -19.16 -7.14 8.36
C LEU A 45 -20.30 -6.36 9.00
N THR A 46 -19.98 -5.59 10.04
CA THR A 46 -20.94 -4.74 10.77
C THR A 46 -20.67 -3.26 10.48
N GLY A 47 -21.69 -2.41 10.62
CA GLY A 47 -21.53 -0.96 10.44
C GLY A 47 -21.27 -0.52 8.99
N MET A 48 -21.59 -1.36 8.01
CA MET A 48 -21.49 -1.02 6.59
C MET A 48 -22.70 -0.18 6.17
N ASN A 49 -22.46 1.04 5.69
CA ASN A 49 -23.48 1.97 5.24
C ASN A 49 -23.45 2.13 3.72
N PRO A 50 -24.60 2.15 3.03
CA PRO A 50 -24.64 2.42 1.59
C PRO A 50 -24.29 3.88 1.30
N VAL A 51 -23.64 4.11 0.18
CA VAL A 51 -23.33 5.45 -0.33
C VAL A 51 -24.46 5.90 -1.24
N LEU A 52 -25.02 7.07 -0.96
CA LEU A 52 -26.13 7.63 -1.73
C LEU A 52 -25.63 8.70 -2.71
N SER A 53 -26.26 8.77 -3.88
CA SER A 53 -26.10 9.84 -4.87
C SER A 53 -27.47 10.16 -5.47
N GLY A 54 -27.92 11.40 -5.32
CA GLY A 54 -29.23 11.82 -5.83
C GLY A 54 -30.44 11.06 -5.26
N GLY A 55 -30.31 10.45 -4.07
CA GLY A 55 -31.35 9.63 -3.45
C GLY A 55 -31.32 8.14 -3.82
N ASP A 56 -30.45 7.72 -4.73
CA ASP A 56 -30.22 6.29 -5.08
C ASP A 56 -28.87 5.81 -4.53
N THR A 57 -28.69 4.50 -4.37
CA THR A 57 -27.41 3.92 -3.95
C THR A 57 -26.42 3.92 -5.11
N THR A 58 -25.19 4.38 -4.87
CA THR A 58 -24.10 4.23 -5.85
C THR A 58 -23.68 2.76 -6.00
N GLY A 59 -24.13 1.89 -5.10
CA GLY A 59 -23.71 0.50 -4.92
C GLY A 59 -22.46 0.34 -4.06
N ILE A 60 -21.79 1.43 -3.67
CA ILE A 60 -20.68 1.37 -2.73
C ILE A 60 -21.23 1.25 -1.31
N TYR A 61 -20.57 0.44 -0.49
CA TYR A 61 -20.78 0.43 0.96
C TYR A 61 -19.50 0.87 1.66
N TYR A 62 -19.62 1.56 2.79
CA TYR A 62 -18.48 2.03 3.55
C TYR A 62 -18.64 1.80 5.05
N GLN A 63 -17.51 1.70 5.74
CA GLN A 63 -17.42 1.77 7.18
C GLN A 63 -16.28 2.71 7.55
N ILE A 64 -16.56 3.73 8.36
CA ILE A 64 -15.54 4.59 8.93
C ILE A 64 -14.93 3.83 10.12
N ILE A 65 -13.67 3.43 10.00
CA ILE A 65 -12.93 2.74 11.06
C ILE A 65 -12.40 3.78 12.04
N THR A 66 -11.86 4.89 11.52
CA THR A 66 -11.40 6.03 12.33
C THR A 66 -11.66 7.29 11.54
N GLN A 67 -12.40 8.23 12.14
CA GLN A 67 -12.65 9.54 11.54
C GLN A 67 -11.43 10.43 11.74
N GLY A 68 -10.83 10.89 10.64
CA GLY A 68 -9.78 11.89 10.67
C GLY A 68 -10.36 13.28 10.94
N ASN A 69 -9.55 14.13 11.54
CA ASN A 69 -9.84 15.53 11.81
C ASN A 69 -8.93 16.50 11.04
N GLY A 70 -8.17 15.98 10.05
CA GLY A 70 -7.32 16.79 9.18
C GLY A 70 -8.12 17.56 8.13
N LYS A 71 -7.39 18.18 7.19
CA LYS A 71 -7.97 18.97 6.10
C LYS A 71 -9.05 18.18 5.35
N VAL A 72 -10.16 18.84 5.04
CA VAL A 72 -11.18 18.34 4.12
C VAL A 72 -10.61 18.37 2.70
N ILE A 73 -10.64 17.22 2.01
CA ILE A 73 -10.13 17.05 0.66
C ILE A 73 -11.17 17.46 -0.39
N ASP A 74 -10.70 18.10 -1.45
CA ASP A 74 -11.47 18.39 -2.65
C ASP A 74 -10.77 17.86 -3.92
N TYR A 75 -11.45 17.90 -5.06
CA TYR A 75 -10.93 17.42 -6.35
C TYR A 75 -9.54 17.98 -6.73
N PRO A 76 -9.25 19.28 -6.54
CA PRO A 76 -7.95 19.86 -6.87
C PRO A 76 -6.85 19.54 -5.84
N ASP A 77 -7.19 18.94 -4.70
CA ASP A 77 -6.19 18.61 -3.69
C ASP A 77 -5.40 17.38 -4.10
N LYS A 78 -4.09 17.42 -3.86
CA LYS A 78 -3.28 16.20 -3.83
C LYS A 78 -3.46 15.53 -2.48
N ILE A 79 -3.72 14.23 -2.53
CA ILE A 79 -3.88 13.40 -1.35
C ILE A 79 -2.90 12.24 -1.40
N SER A 80 -2.43 11.86 -0.22
CA SER A 80 -1.69 10.63 -0.02
C SER A 80 -2.51 9.65 0.76
N PHE A 81 -2.61 8.42 0.29
CA PHE A 81 -3.25 7.36 1.05
C PHE A 81 -2.54 6.05 0.80
N VAL A 82 -2.62 5.19 1.80
CA VAL A 82 -2.19 3.81 1.72
C VAL A 82 -3.42 2.91 1.74
N TYR A 83 -3.38 1.83 0.99
CA TYR A 83 -4.52 0.94 0.93
C TYR A 83 -4.14 -0.53 0.93
N SER A 84 -5.12 -1.36 1.21
CA SER A 84 -5.10 -2.76 0.85
C SER A 84 -6.44 -3.10 0.21
N PHE A 85 -6.48 -4.13 -0.62
CA PHE A 85 -7.76 -4.61 -1.12
C PHE A 85 -7.73 -6.09 -1.48
N LYS A 86 -8.92 -6.67 -1.62
CA LYS A 86 -9.11 -8.03 -2.15
C LYS A 86 -10.35 -8.11 -3.03
N THR A 87 -10.33 -9.03 -3.98
CA THR A 87 -11.51 -9.42 -4.76
C THR A 87 -12.44 -10.26 -3.88
N PHE A 88 -13.75 -10.19 -4.13
CA PHE A 88 -14.73 -10.93 -3.33
C PHE A 88 -14.63 -12.44 -3.51
N ASP A 89 -14.19 -12.91 -4.68
CA ASP A 89 -13.91 -14.31 -4.95
C ASP A 89 -12.65 -14.83 -4.21
N GLY A 90 -11.87 -13.94 -3.58
CA GLY A 90 -10.64 -14.27 -2.86
C GLY A 90 -9.45 -14.61 -3.76
N ASN A 91 -9.60 -14.58 -5.08
CA ASN A 91 -8.54 -14.98 -6.03
C ASN A 91 -7.41 -13.94 -6.11
N PHE A 92 -7.66 -12.69 -5.74
CA PHE A 92 -6.63 -11.67 -5.66
C PHE A 92 -6.72 -10.85 -4.37
N SER A 93 -5.55 -10.58 -3.79
CA SER A 93 -5.41 -9.60 -2.72
C SER A 93 -4.12 -8.81 -2.84
N SER A 94 -4.20 -7.51 -2.59
CA SER A 94 -3.06 -6.63 -2.35
C SER A 94 -3.12 -6.16 -0.90
N THR A 95 -2.43 -6.87 -0.02
CA THR A 95 -2.31 -6.53 1.41
C THR A 95 -1.08 -5.68 1.71
N ASP A 96 -0.22 -5.47 0.71
CA ASP A 96 1.02 -4.72 0.86
C ASP A 96 0.74 -3.22 0.89
N THR A 97 0.70 -2.67 2.11
CA THR A 97 0.49 -1.25 2.32
C THR A 97 1.68 -0.39 1.89
N ILE A 98 2.81 -0.97 1.49
CA ILE A 98 4.04 -0.28 1.08
C ILE A 98 4.06 -0.04 -0.44
N LEU A 99 3.52 -0.97 -1.24
CA LEU A 99 3.29 -0.76 -2.69
C LEU A 99 2.02 0.05 -2.97
N ASN A 100 1.01 -0.11 -2.12
CA ASN A 100 -0.28 0.55 -2.28
C ASN A 100 -0.27 1.97 -1.72
N HIS A 101 0.77 2.74 -2.02
CA HIS A 101 0.81 4.19 -1.78
C HIS A 101 0.28 4.90 -3.03
N THR A 102 -0.53 5.92 -2.83
CA THR A 102 -0.93 6.81 -3.91
C THR A 102 -0.67 8.23 -3.48
N TYR A 103 -0.05 9.02 -4.36
CA TYR A 103 0.02 10.48 -4.25
C TYR A 103 -0.44 11.09 -5.57
N ASN A 104 -1.68 11.53 -5.60
CA ASN A 104 -2.26 12.09 -6.81
C ASN A 104 -3.32 13.12 -6.45
N PHE A 105 -3.74 13.90 -7.44
CA PHE A 105 -4.94 14.70 -7.29
C PHE A 105 -6.13 13.79 -7.04
N THR A 106 -7.01 14.19 -6.12
CA THR A 106 -8.25 13.47 -5.82
C THR A 106 -9.04 13.18 -7.11
N ALA A 107 -9.02 14.12 -8.07
CA ALA A 107 -9.65 14.00 -9.39
C ALA A 107 -9.08 12.92 -10.33
N TYR A 108 -7.92 12.34 -10.05
CA TYR A 108 -7.28 11.30 -10.88
C TYR A 108 -7.15 9.94 -10.19
N ILE A 109 -7.81 9.76 -9.05
CA ILE A 109 -7.79 8.48 -8.35
C ILE A 109 -8.59 7.44 -9.13
N ALA A 110 -8.00 6.27 -9.31
CA ALA A 110 -8.64 5.09 -9.87
C ALA A 110 -8.66 3.95 -8.82
N PRO A 111 -9.65 3.05 -8.86
CA PRO A 111 -10.81 3.08 -9.76
C PRO A 111 -11.84 4.15 -9.36
N ASN A 112 -12.80 4.45 -10.24
CA ASN A 112 -13.78 5.53 -10.06
C ASN A 112 -14.57 5.41 -8.74
N GLY A 113 -14.90 4.19 -8.30
CA GLY A 113 -15.56 3.96 -7.03
C GLY A 113 -14.71 4.37 -5.83
N LEU A 114 -13.40 4.18 -5.89
CA LEU A 114 -12.47 4.58 -4.83
C LEU A 114 -12.38 6.10 -4.75
N GLN A 115 -12.25 6.78 -5.89
CA GLN A 115 -12.31 8.24 -5.95
C GLN A 115 -13.61 8.79 -5.37
N LEU A 116 -14.75 8.24 -5.82
CA LEU A 116 -16.07 8.68 -5.39
C LEU A 116 -16.21 8.53 -3.87
N ALA A 117 -15.71 7.42 -3.34
CA ALA A 117 -15.70 7.15 -1.91
C ALA A 117 -14.82 8.13 -1.13
N LEU A 118 -13.58 8.32 -1.56
CA LEU A 118 -12.65 9.24 -0.87
C LEU A 118 -13.20 10.66 -0.83
N LYS A 119 -13.69 11.17 -1.95
CA LYS A 119 -14.19 12.55 -2.06
C LYS A 119 -15.53 12.76 -1.36
N ASN A 120 -16.49 11.84 -1.48
CA ASN A 120 -17.86 12.09 -0.97
C ASN A 120 -18.14 11.48 0.41
N ILE A 121 -17.33 10.52 0.86
CA ILE A 121 -17.55 9.79 2.12
C ILE A 121 -16.44 10.11 3.11
N VAL A 122 -15.20 9.82 2.73
CA VAL A 122 -14.06 9.87 3.65
C VAL A 122 -13.76 11.32 4.03
N LYS A 123 -13.69 12.20 3.02
CA LYS A 123 -13.59 13.66 3.09
C LYS A 123 -12.44 14.26 3.89
N THR A 124 -12.04 13.75 5.05
CA THR A 124 -11.03 14.36 5.90
C THR A 124 -9.76 13.52 5.93
N LYS A 125 -8.61 14.19 5.79
CA LYS A 125 -7.31 13.58 6.00
C LYS A 125 -7.17 13.00 7.41
N GLY A 126 -6.38 11.93 7.53
CA GLY A 126 -6.25 11.12 8.75
C GLY A 126 -7.34 10.06 8.93
N SER A 127 -8.30 9.96 8.00
CA SER A 127 -9.39 8.98 8.10
C SER A 127 -8.95 7.59 7.65
N LYS A 128 -9.39 6.58 8.39
CA LYS A 128 -9.29 5.16 8.00
C LYS A 128 -10.67 4.61 7.70
N VAL A 129 -10.85 4.01 6.54
CA VAL A 129 -12.14 3.48 6.09
C VAL A 129 -12.02 2.10 5.46
N ARG A 130 -13.11 1.36 5.49
CA ARG A 130 -13.34 0.19 4.66
C ARG A 130 -14.37 0.51 3.58
N LEU A 131 -14.16 0.06 2.35
CA LEU A 131 -15.01 0.32 1.20
C LEU A 131 -15.29 -0.97 0.45
N LEU A 132 -16.55 -1.26 0.19
CA LEU A 132 -16.97 -2.31 -0.72
C LEU A 132 -17.40 -1.65 -2.02
N ILE A 133 -16.60 -1.85 -3.07
CA ILE A 133 -16.76 -1.18 -4.36
C ILE A 133 -17.36 -2.18 -5.35
N PRO A 134 -18.53 -1.86 -5.97
CA PRO A 134 -19.15 -2.73 -6.96
C PRO A 134 -18.30 -2.81 -8.23
N SER A 135 -18.36 -3.95 -8.93
CA SER A 135 -17.47 -4.22 -10.06
C SER A 135 -17.56 -3.16 -11.16
N ARG A 136 -18.76 -2.65 -11.44
CA ARG A 136 -18.98 -1.57 -12.43
C ARG A 136 -18.29 -0.23 -12.09
N LEU A 137 -17.97 0.01 -10.82
CA LEU A 137 -17.20 1.18 -10.36
C LEU A 137 -15.73 0.83 -10.06
N ALA A 138 -15.36 -0.44 -10.23
CA ALA A 138 -14.00 -0.95 -10.18
C ALA A 138 -13.46 -1.14 -11.62
N TYR A 139 -13.31 -2.39 -12.06
CA TYR A 139 -12.73 -2.75 -13.37
C TYR A 139 -13.76 -3.37 -14.35
N GLY A 140 -15.03 -3.39 -13.97
CA GLY A 140 -16.15 -3.79 -14.81
C GLY A 140 -16.06 -5.23 -15.33
N ILE A 141 -16.75 -5.49 -16.44
CA ILE A 141 -16.87 -6.82 -17.05
C ILE A 141 -15.55 -7.37 -17.59
N ASN A 142 -14.60 -6.50 -17.94
CA ASN A 142 -13.34 -6.91 -18.52
C ASN A 142 -12.28 -7.27 -17.47
N GLY A 143 -12.45 -6.79 -16.22
CA GLY A 143 -11.42 -6.94 -15.20
C GLY A 143 -10.16 -6.14 -15.55
N THR A 144 -9.03 -6.50 -14.95
CA THR A 144 -7.73 -5.88 -15.25
C THR A 144 -6.56 -6.76 -14.82
N THR A 145 -5.37 -6.46 -15.34
CA THR A 145 -4.08 -6.96 -14.85
C THR A 145 -3.39 -5.86 -14.06
N ILE A 146 -2.91 -6.17 -12.86
CA ILE A 146 -2.20 -5.24 -11.98
C ILE A 146 -0.75 -5.68 -11.86
N SER A 147 0.18 -4.78 -12.19
CA SER A 147 1.61 -5.00 -11.97
C SER A 147 1.98 -4.77 -10.51
N ARG A 148 2.82 -5.65 -9.96
CA ARG A 148 3.39 -5.58 -8.61
C ARG A 148 4.89 -5.64 -8.72
N TYR A 149 5.61 -4.73 -8.08
CA TYR A 149 7.05 -4.86 -7.94
C TYR A 149 7.35 -5.90 -6.86
N THR A 150 8.27 -6.81 -7.16
CA THR A 150 8.80 -7.77 -6.19
C THR A 150 10.08 -7.21 -5.56
N SER A 151 10.55 -7.87 -4.50
CA SER A 151 11.83 -7.61 -3.85
C SER A 151 13.05 -7.78 -4.77
N GLU A 152 12.88 -8.37 -5.95
CA GLU A 152 13.97 -8.60 -6.92
C GLU A 152 13.94 -7.60 -8.09
N ASN A 153 13.20 -6.50 -7.94
CA ASN A 153 12.93 -5.56 -9.04
C ASN A 153 12.29 -6.22 -10.27
N THR A 154 11.65 -7.39 -10.08
CA THR A 154 10.85 -8.05 -11.10
C THR A 154 9.39 -7.63 -10.95
N THR A 155 8.64 -7.61 -12.06
CA THR A 155 7.20 -7.32 -12.03
C THR A 155 6.42 -8.62 -12.03
N SER A 156 5.62 -8.84 -10.98
CA SER A 156 4.61 -9.90 -10.93
C SER A 156 3.25 -9.32 -11.35
N THR A 157 2.45 -10.08 -12.09
CA THR A 157 1.12 -9.66 -12.51
C THR A 157 0.03 -10.33 -11.67
N GLY A 158 -0.79 -9.51 -11.03
CA GLY A 158 -2.06 -9.91 -10.44
C GLY A 158 -3.19 -9.80 -11.47
N ILE A 159 -4.17 -10.70 -11.41
CA ILE A 159 -5.37 -10.63 -12.25
C ILE A 159 -6.57 -10.33 -11.38
N ILE A 160 -7.31 -9.29 -11.73
CA ILE A 160 -8.67 -9.07 -11.26
C ILE A 160 -9.59 -9.50 -12.40
N SER A 161 -10.33 -10.57 -12.18
CA SER A 161 -11.30 -11.07 -13.17
C SER A 161 -12.42 -10.05 -13.44
N GLY A 162 -13.12 -10.26 -14.55
CA GLY A 162 -14.34 -9.51 -14.86
C GLY A 162 -15.40 -9.62 -13.77
N ASN A 163 -16.18 -8.54 -13.62
CA ASN A 163 -17.30 -8.42 -12.67
C ASN A 163 -16.93 -8.65 -11.19
N GLN A 164 -15.66 -8.46 -10.82
CA GLN A 164 -15.21 -8.57 -9.44
C GLN A 164 -15.49 -7.30 -8.63
N CYS A 165 -16.26 -7.44 -7.56
CA CYS A 165 -16.37 -6.43 -6.50
C CYS A 165 -15.10 -6.46 -5.62
N LEU A 166 -14.75 -5.31 -5.04
CA LEU A 166 -13.51 -5.13 -4.29
C LEU A 166 -13.78 -4.68 -2.85
N ASP A 167 -13.08 -5.27 -1.89
CA ASP A 167 -13.03 -4.85 -0.49
C ASP A 167 -11.73 -4.10 -0.25
N PHE A 168 -11.80 -2.78 -0.15
CA PHE A 168 -10.67 -1.90 0.15
C PHE A 168 -10.64 -1.54 1.63
N THR A 169 -9.45 -1.50 2.21
CA THR A 169 -9.14 -0.73 3.41
C THR A 169 -8.23 0.41 3.02
N VAL A 170 -8.63 1.65 3.30
CA VAL A 170 -7.87 2.85 2.96
C VAL A 170 -7.53 3.63 4.22
N ASN A 171 -6.29 4.05 4.34
CA ASN A 171 -5.83 5.01 5.33
C ASN A 171 -5.39 6.27 4.59
N LEU A 172 -6.24 7.29 4.64
CA LEU A 172 -5.97 8.60 4.06
C LEU A 172 -5.00 9.33 4.99
N LEU A 173 -3.77 9.55 4.53
CA LEU A 173 -2.71 10.12 5.35
C LEU A 173 -3.02 11.56 5.73
N ASP A 174 -2.56 11.94 6.91
CA ASP A 174 -2.64 13.29 7.42
C ASP A 174 -1.32 14.02 7.13
N ASP A 175 -1.41 15.32 6.83
CA ASP A 175 -0.21 16.15 6.62
C ASP A 175 0.40 16.57 7.98
N ASP A 176 -0.32 16.35 9.09
CA ASP A 176 0.20 16.52 10.45
C ASP A 176 1.36 15.56 10.72
N VAL A 177 2.54 16.16 10.95
CA VAL A 177 3.81 15.45 11.17
C VAL A 177 3.74 14.44 12.31
N THR A 178 2.91 14.67 13.33
CA THR A 178 2.79 13.76 14.48
C THR A 178 2.05 12.47 14.11
N LYS A 179 0.98 12.61 13.32
CA LYS A 179 0.20 11.46 12.83
C LYS A 179 0.96 10.69 11.76
N GLN A 180 1.70 11.41 10.91
CA GLN A 180 2.57 10.76 9.93
C GLN A 180 3.70 9.98 10.63
N ALA A 181 4.34 10.55 11.65
CA ALA A 181 5.38 9.85 12.41
C ALA A 181 4.86 8.56 13.06
N ALA A 182 3.62 8.57 13.60
CA ALA A 182 3.00 7.36 14.14
C ALA A 182 2.73 6.29 13.07
N TYR A 183 2.34 6.70 11.86
CA TYR A 183 2.16 5.76 10.74
C TYR A 183 3.49 5.17 10.26
N ASP A 184 4.52 6.01 10.14
CA ASP A 184 5.86 5.58 9.73
C ASP A 184 6.46 4.59 10.74
N ASP A 185 6.36 4.89 12.03
CA ASP A 185 6.79 4.01 13.12
C ASP A 185 6.07 2.65 13.06
N LEU A 186 4.75 2.66 12.86
CA LEU A 186 3.96 1.43 12.69
C LEU A 186 4.44 0.64 11.46
N SER A 187 4.72 1.31 10.34
CA SER A 187 5.15 0.70 9.09
C SER A 187 6.54 0.05 9.24
N ILE A 188 7.47 0.76 9.88
CA ILE A 188 8.81 0.26 10.17
C ILE A 188 8.74 -0.94 11.13
N LYS A 189 7.97 -0.87 12.21
CA LYS A 189 7.79 -1.99 13.16
C LYS A 189 7.19 -3.23 12.49
N LYS A 190 6.20 -3.05 11.62
CA LYS A 190 5.63 -4.13 10.82
C LYS A 190 6.66 -4.72 9.87
N TYR A 191 7.44 -3.90 9.18
CA TYR A 191 8.50 -4.37 8.30
C TYR A 191 9.55 -5.20 9.06
N ILE A 192 10.00 -4.72 10.22
CA ILE A 192 10.93 -5.44 11.09
C ILE A 192 10.37 -6.82 11.46
N SER A 193 9.12 -6.85 11.96
CA SER A 193 8.46 -8.09 12.37
C SER A 193 8.24 -9.07 11.20
N ALA A 194 7.71 -8.58 10.08
CA ALA A 194 7.40 -9.40 8.90
C ALA A 194 8.63 -10.03 8.26
N ASN A 195 9.79 -9.38 8.36
CA ASN A 195 11.06 -9.86 7.80
C ASN A 195 11.93 -10.58 8.84
N GLY A 196 11.42 -10.81 10.06
CA GLY A 196 12.20 -11.45 11.14
C GLY A 196 13.46 -10.69 11.52
N LEU A 197 13.48 -9.36 11.30
CA LEU A 197 14.64 -8.52 11.59
C LEU A 197 14.73 -8.28 13.10
N SER A 198 15.96 -8.23 13.61
CA SER A 198 16.25 -8.01 15.03
C SER A 198 17.45 -7.08 15.20
N GLY A 199 17.56 -6.47 16.39
CA GLY A 199 18.69 -5.60 16.73
C GLY A 199 18.60 -4.17 16.18
N TYR A 200 17.45 -3.74 15.68
CA TYR A 200 17.19 -2.34 15.36
C TYR A 200 16.88 -1.56 16.64
N ILE A 201 17.55 -0.42 16.82
CA ILE A 201 17.40 0.49 17.95
C ILE A 201 16.72 1.76 17.45
N PRO A 202 15.58 2.17 18.03
CA PRO A 202 14.95 3.45 17.69
C PRO A 202 15.68 4.63 18.33
N ILE A 203 15.79 5.73 17.60
CA ILE A 203 16.02 7.05 18.17
C ILE A 203 14.66 7.58 18.66
N THR A 204 14.55 7.88 19.95
CA THR A 204 13.26 8.19 20.59
C THR A 204 13.00 9.68 20.80
N THR A 205 14.02 10.53 20.65
CA THR A 205 13.94 11.97 20.98
C THR A 205 14.76 12.83 20.02
N GLY A 206 14.41 14.11 19.91
CA GLY A 206 15.15 15.09 19.12
C GLY A 206 14.85 15.03 17.63
N THR A 207 15.67 15.71 16.83
CA THR A 207 15.49 15.90 15.38
C THR A 207 15.44 14.58 14.59
N TYR A 208 16.09 13.53 15.10
CA TYR A 208 16.19 12.23 14.43
C TYR A 208 15.24 11.18 15.00
N ALA A 209 14.27 11.59 15.83
CA ALA A 209 13.30 10.67 16.42
C ALA A 209 12.52 9.91 15.34
N GLY A 210 12.33 8.60 15.55
CA GLY A 210 11.67 7.71 14.60
C GLY A 210 12.60 6.99 13.63
N VAL A 211 13.87 7.38 13.53
CA VAL A 211 14.89 6.58 12.81
C VAL A 211 15.21 5.33 13.63
N TYR A 212 15.26 4.18 12.96
CA TYR A 212 15.77 2.95 13.54
C TYR A 212 17.10 2.60 12.88
N TYR A 213 18.08 2.19 13.66
CA TYR A 213 19.37 1.79 13.13
C TYR A 213 19.85 0.48 13.73
N LYS A 214 20.74 -0.20 12.99
CA LYS A 214 21.42 -1.41 13.43
C LYS A 214 22.87 -1.35 12.95
N ILE A 215 23.81 -1.25 13.88
CA ILE A 215 25.22 -1.46 13.60
C ILE A 215 25.43 -2.97 13.46
N GLN A 216 25.67 -3.43 12.23
CA GLN A 216 25.90 -4.85 11.92
C GLN A 216 27.35 -5.23 12.15
N GLN A 217 28.26 -4.29 11.91
CA GLN A 217 29.69 -4.43 12.13
C GLN A 217 30.23 -3.07 12.58
N ALA A 218 30.97 -3.05 13.69
CA ALA A 218 31.65 -1.84 14.14
C ALA A 218 32.81 -1.50 13.18
N GLY A 219 33.07 -0.20 13.01
CA GLY A 219 34.23 0.28 12.27
C GLY A 219 35.53 0.08 13.04
N THR A 220 36.64 0.09 12.32
CA THR A 220 38.01 0.01 12.88
C THR A 220 38.81 1.28 12.61
N GLY A 221 38.25 2.24 11.86
CA GLY A 221 38.86 3.54 11.61
C GLY A 221 38.88 4.42 12.87
N THR A 222 39.79 5.38 12.89
CA THR A 222 39.97 6.35 13.99
C THR A 222 39.22 7.65 13.78
N ASP A 223 38.94 8.02 12.53
CA ASP A 223 38.26 9.27 12.20
C ASP A 223 36.77 9.17 12.52
N LEU A 224 36.30 10.13 13.32
CA LEU A 224 34.88 10.29 13.62
C LEU A 224 34.20 10.97 12.43
N ILE A 225 32.99 10.52 12.14
CA ILE A 225 32.12 11.14 11.12
C ILE A 225 31.35 12.28 11.78
N ASP A 226 31.38 13.45 11.17
CA ASP A 226 30.46 14.55 11.42
C ASP A 226 29.71 14.92 10.14
N VAL A 227 28.80 15.90 10.23
CA VAL A 227 27.96 16.29 9.08
C VAL A 227 28.76 16.87 7.91
N ASN A 228 29.95 17.42 8.13
CA ASN A 228 30.79 17.97 7.07
C ASN A 228 31.74 16.93 6.47
N SER A 229 31.88 15.76 7.09
CA SER A 229 32.74 14.68 6.59
C SER A 229 32.32 14.24 5.19
N ASN A 230 33.34 14.02 4.35
CA ASN A 230 33.22 13.24 3.12
C ASN A 230 33.42 11.76 3.46
N ILE A 231 32.39 10.96 3.17
CA ILE A 231 32.41 9.52 3.43
C ILE A 231 32.39 8.74 2.12
N GLY A 232 33.37 7.86 1.96
CA GLY A 232 33.41 6.89 0.87
C GLY A 232 32.59 5.67 1.26
N VAL A 233 31.57 5.33 0.47
CA VAL A 233 30.58 4.32 0.84
C VAL A 233 30.28 3.35 -0.30
N GLN A 234 29.79 2.18 0.10
CA GLN A 234 28.86 1.40 -0.72
C GLN A 234 27.51 1.40 -0.01
N TYR A 235 26.41 1.42 -0.75
CA TYR A 235 25.08 1.35 -0.15
C TYR A 235 24.02 0.73 -1.07
N THR A 236 22.96 0.25 -0.44
CA THR A 236 21.71 -0.14 -1.12
C THR A 236 20.52 0.53 -0.42
N GLY A 237 19.74 1.29 -1.19
CA GLY A 237 18.50 1.95 -0.77
C GLY A 237 17.27 1.16 -1.25
N THR A 238 16.43 0.75 -0.32
CA THR A 238 15.24 -0.07 -0.58
C THR A 238 13.98 0.53 0.04
N LEU A 239 12.86 0.40 -0.66
CA LEU A 239 11.55 0.57 -0.04
C LEU A 239 11.28 -0.62 0.90
N LEU A 240 10.38 -0.45 1.87
CA LEU A 240 10.05 -1.54 2.80
C LEU A 240 9.39 -2.77 2.13
N ASN A 241 8.99 -2.67 0.85
CA ASN A 241 8.52 -3.80 0.04
C ASN A 241 9.67 -4.59 -0.62
N GLY A 242 10.92 -4.18 -0.39
CA GLY A 242 12.12 -4.79 -0.94
C GLY A 242 12.57 -4.21 -2.28
N ALA A 243 11.80 -3.33 -2.92
CA ALA A 243 12.22 -2.72 -4.18
C ALA A 243 13.44 -1.82 -3.96
N ILE A 244 14.53 -2.14 -4.67
CA ILE A 244 15.75 -1.33 -4.71
C ILE A 244 15.49 -0.14 -5.64
N PHE A 245 15.67 1.07 -5.12
CA PHE A 245 15.46 2.31 -5.89
C PHE A 245 16.75 3.10 -6.11
N ASP A 246 17.81 2.80 -5.35
CA ASP A 246 19.11 3.44 -5.46
C ASP A 246 20.19 2.50 -4.92
N GLU A 247 21.34 2.43 -5.58
CA GLU A 247 22.48 1.67 -5.10
C GLU A 247 23.79 2.25 -5.63
N ALA A 248 24.83 2.18 -4.79
CA ALA A 248 26.19 2.45 -5.18
C ALA A 248 27.05 1.33 -4.60
N ASN A 249 27.33 0.32 -5.40
CA ASN A 249 28.06 -0.88 -4.97
C ASN A 249 29.23 -1.13 -5.93
N ASN A 250 30.33 -1.69 -5.41
CA ASN A 250 31.41 -2.24 -6.23
C ASN A 250 31.95 -3.54 -5.58
N ASN A 251 32.60 -4.37 -6.37
CA ASN A 251 33.02 -5.71 -5.94
C ASN A 251 34.46 -5.78 -5.43
N ASP A 252 35.24 -4.70 -5.61
CA ASP A 252 36.66 -4.65 -5.24
C ASP A 252 36.90 -4.19 -3.80
N GLY A 253 35.83 -3.85 -3.07
CA GLY A 253 35.90 -3.39 -1.68
C GLY A 253 36.32 -1.93 -1.52
N THR A 254 36.40 -1.16 -2.61
CA THR A 254 36.67 0.28 -2.57
C THR A 254 35.37 1.09 -2.39
N ALA A 255 35.48 2.40 -2.18
CA ALA A 255 34.30 3.26 -2.17
C ALA A 255 33.67 3.28 -3.57
N ALA A 256 32.38 2.96 -3.66
CA ALA A 256 31.64 3.05 -4.92
C ALA A 256 31.25 4.50 -5.24
N THR A 257 31.06 5.30 -4.20
CA THR A 257 30.82 6.74 -4.29
C THR A 257 31.32 7.45 -3.03
N THR A 258 31.48 8.77 -3.12
CA THR A 258 31.77 9.63 -1.98
C THR A 258 30.62 10.63 -1.83
N LEU A 259 30.16 10.85 -0.60
CA LEU A 259 29.16 11.86 -0.30
C LEU A 259 29.59 12.70 0.91
N THR A 260 29.28 14.00 0.87
CA THR A 260 29.31 14.85 2.06
C THR A 260 28.09 14.53 2.92
N LEU A 261 28.25 14.22 4.21
CA LEU A 261 27.12 13.75 5.02
C LEU A 261 25.98 14.78 5.12
N LEU A 262 26.28 16.07 5.10
CA LEU A 262 25.31 17.17 5.14
C LEU A 262 24.37 17.18 3.94
N ASP A 263 24.83 16.70 2.79
CA ASP A 263 24.05 16.61 1.55
C ASP A 263 23.21 15.32 1.47
N GLY A 264 23.41 14.41 2.43
CA GLY A 264 22.65 13.16 2.58
C GLY A 264 21.29 13.35 3.25
N LEU A 265 20.55 12.25 3.39
CA LEU A 265 19.27 12.26 4.10
C LEU A 265 19.44 12.66 5.57
N THR A 266 18.47 13.38 6.14
CA THR A 266 18.50 13.79 7.55
C THR A 266 18.62 12.59 8.49
N ALA A 267 18.02 11.45 8.16
CA ALA A 267 18.21 10.22 8.93
C ALA A 267 19.65 9.70 8.92
N TRP A 268 20.40 9.89 7.82
CA TRP A 268 21.81 9.50 7.76
C TRP A 268 22.65 10.38 8.67
N GLN A 269 22.39 11.69 8.68
CA GLN A 269 23.08 12.65 9.55
C GLN A 269 22.91 12.31 11.03
N GLY A 270 21.77 11.72 11.42
CA GLY A 270 21.51 11.29 12.79
C GLY A 270 22.18 9.98 13.20
N VAL A 271 22.67 9.17 12.27
CA VAL A 271 23.08 7.78 12.54
C VAL A 271 24.51 7.48 12.08
N LEU A 272 24.95 7.98 10.92
CA LEU A 272 26.31 7.74 10.43
C LEU A 272 27.42 8.29 11.34
N PRO A 273 27.23 9.38 12.11
CA PRO A 273 28.19 9.80 13.14
C PRO A 273 28.43 8.79 14.27
N MET A 274 27.60 7.75 14.39
CA MET A 274 27.74 6.73 15.43
C MET A 274 28.78 5.65 15.07
N VAL A 275 29.36 5.69 13.87
CA VAL A 275 30.30 4.68 13.37
C VAL A 275 31.54 5.33 12.75
N THR A 276 32.57 4.52 12.51
CA THR A 276 33.81 4.92 11.80
C THR A 276 34.01 4.07 10.54
N ALA A 277 35.06 4.35 9.78
CA ALA A 277 35.43 3.55 8.60
C ALA A 277 35.55 2.05 8.92
N GLY A 278 35.11 1.20 7.98
CA GLY A 278 34.99 -0.25 8.12
C GLY A 278 33.66 -0.74 8.72
N ALA A 279 32.75 0.17 9.09
CA ALA A 279 31.46 -0.18 9.65
C ALA A 279 30.45 -0.66 8.61
N LYS A 280 29.58 -1.57 9.02
CA LYS A 280 28.35 -1.92 8.30
C LYS A 280 27.15 -1.52 9.14
N ILE A 281 26.27 -0.71 8.57
CA ILE A 281 25.13 -0.15 9.30
C ILE A 281 23.88 -0.17 8.45
N SER A 282 22.77 -0.58 9.06
CA SER A 282 21.45 -0.53 8.45
C SER A 282 20.61 0.57 9.11
N ILE A 283 19.90 1.35 8.31
CA ILE A 283 19.09 2.50 8.73
C ILE A 283 17.70 2.35 8.13
N LEU A 284 16.66 2.30 8.97
CA LEU A 284 15.27 2.43 8.57
C LEU A 284 14.83 3.86 8.88
N SER A 285 14.58 4.61 7.82
CA SER A 285 14.24 6.03 7.88
C SER A 285 12.72 6.22 7.75
N PRO A 286 12.09 6.99 8.67
CA PRO A 286 10.73 7.45 8.47
C PRO A 286 10.68 8.42 7.30
N SER A 287 9.53 8.53 6.65
CA SER A 287 9.39 9.30 5.42
C SER A 287 9.80 10.77 5.58
N ALA A 288 9.48 11.40 6.71
CA ALA A 288 9.83 12.79 7.01
C ALA A 288 11.34 13.05 7.12
N LEU A 289 12.14 12.03 7.43
CA LEU A 289 13.61 12.11 7.52
C LEU A 289 14.31 11.46 6.31
N ALA A 290 13.52 11.12 5.29
CA ALA A 290 13.95 10.62 3.99
C ALA A 290 13.46 11.56 2.88
N TYR A 291 12.42 11.15 2.13
CA TYR A 291 11.95 11.83 0.92
C TYR A 291 10.67 12.66 1.11
N GLY A 292 10.08 12.62 2.30
CA GLY A 292 9.00 13.50 2.72
C GLY A 292 7.63 13.21 2.08
N THR A 293 6.87 14.28 1.90
CA THR A 293 5.43 14.25 1.58
C THR A 293 5.11 14.21 0.09
N ALA A 294 6.13 14.24 -0.77
CA ALA A 294 5.99 14.22 -2.22
C ALA A 294 6.69 12.99 -2.80
N ALA A 295 6.22 12.54 -3.96
CA ALA A 295 6.94 11.54 -4.73
C ALA A 295 8.25 12.15 -5.27
N VAL A 296 9.33 11.37 -5.25
CA VAL A 296 10.66 11.79 -5.71
C VAL A 296 11.13 10.85 -6.80
N SER A 297 11.59 11.41 -7.93
CA SER A 297 12.21 10.62 -9.00
C SER A 297 13.69 10.42 -8.73
N LYS A 298 14.15 9.17 -8.79
CA LYS A 298 15.55 8.78 -8.68
C LYS A 298 15.90 7.88 -9.86
N GLY A 299 16.53 8.46 -10.88
CA GLY A 299 16.72 7.79 -12.17
C GLY A 299 15.37 7.43 -12.82
N SER A 300 15.20 6.16 -13.19
CA SER A 300 13.94 5.62 -13.72
C SER A 300 12.93 5.21 -12.64
N PHE A 301 13.31 5.26 -11.36
CA PHE A 301 12.45 4.88 -10.24
C PHE A 301 11.71 6.10 -9.68
N SER A 302 10.44 5.90 -9.30
CA SER A 302 9.66 6.92 -8.57
C SER A 302 9.40 6.42 -7.15
N ILE A 303 10.04 7.07 -6.18
CA ILE A 303 9.83 6.83 -4.75
C ILE A 303 8.48 7.46 -4.38
N PRO A 304 7.49 6.68 -3.92
CA PRO A 304 6.18 7.22 -3.54
C PRO A 304 6.29 8.24 -2.40
N ALA A 305 5.34 9.16 -2.33
CA ALA A 305 5.21 10.04 -1.19
C ALA A 305 5.04 9.24 0.12
N PHE A 306 5.55 9.79 1.22
CA PHE A 306 5.45 9.18 2.54
C PHE A 306 6.08 7.78 2.64
N SER A 307 7.09 7.50 1.80
CA SER A 307 7.80 6.22 1.84
C SER A 307 8.80 6.19 2.98
N CYS A 308 8.62 5.25 3.90
CA CYS A 308 9.71 4.79 4.75
C CYS A 308 10.68 3.98 3.89
N VAL A 309 11.98 4.12 4.15
CA VAL A 309 13.04 3.48 3.37
C VAL A 309 14.07 2.81 4.27
N ARG A 310 14.72 1.78 3.75
CA ARG A 310 15.88 1.15 4.37
C ARG A 310 17.12 1.46 3.55
N TYR A 311 18.19 1.84 4.24
CA TYR A 311 19.53 1.89 3.68
C TYR A 311 20.45 0.92 4.40
N ASP A 312 21.18 0.13 3.65
CA ASP A 312 22.30 -0.65 4.15
C ASP A 312 23.60 -0.03 3.63
N PHE A 313 24.48 0.38 4.52
CA PHE A 313 25.75 1.05 4.22
C PHE A 313 26.94 0.16 4.61
N ASN A 314 27.97 0.21 3.76
CA ASN A 314 29.33 -0.18 4.07
C ASN A 314 30.20 1.09 4.01
N ILE A 315 30.74 1.51 5.15
CA ILE A 315 31.56 2.72 5.25
C ILE A 315 33.01 2.34 4.95
N ILE A 316 33.56 2.84 3.85
CA ILE A 316 34.90 2.46 3.37
C ILE A 316 35.95 3.46 3.86
N THR A 317 35.71 4.75 3.65
CA THR A 317 36.63 5.82 4.05
C THR A 317 35.88 6.98 4.69
N VAL A 318 36.60 7.73 5.54
CA VAL A 318 36.12 8.96 6.16
C VAL A 318 37.21 10.01 5.98
N THR A 319 36.83 11.20 5.53
CA THR A 319 37.71 12.36 5.37
C THR A 319 36.99 13.59 5.91
N ASN A 320 37.60 14.29 6.88
CA ASN A 320 37.04 15.48 7.54
C ASN A 320 37.60 16.77 6.96
#